data_AF-A0A1E3QPC1-F1
#
_entry.id   AF-A0A1E3QPC1-F1
#
_cell.length_a   1.000
_cell.length_b   1.000
_cell.length_c   1.000
_cell.angle_alpha   90.00
_cell.angle_beta   90.00
_cell.angle_gamma   90.00
#
_symmetry.space_group_name_H-M   'P 1'
#
loop_
_entity.id
_entity.type
_entity.pdbx_description
1 polymer ?
#
loop_
_entity_poly.entity_id
_entity_poly.type
_entity_poly.pdbx_seq_one_letter_code
_entity_poly.pdbx_strand_id
1 'polypeptide(L)'
;MPPNVTKTPHIPQESTRLGLLDVVRIVGGLLLANAFFSWWFTSTPTWGYEGRLTDPRYLQFQIFGSYLNLTMDELSYFDGSDPTKPIYVGINGKLYDVTVSRSVYGPRGSYSAFAGKDAARAFSSGCFRKKDELTYDLRGLDLDEALEDIRGWQDFYANHRRYWFVGHVQHDPLVGDPPTLCETKVKYPFKKGG
;
A
#
# COMPACT_ATOMS: atom_id res chain seq x y z
N MET A 1 52.26 -4.96 -73.89
CA MET A 1 52.43 -4.81 -72.43
C MET A 1 51.07 -4.41 -71.85
N PRO A 2 50.34 -5.29 -71.14
CA PRO A 2 49.06 -4.90 -70.55
C PRO A 2 49.28 -4.12 -69.24
N PRO A 3 48.40 -3.16 -68.90
CA PRO A 3 48.55 -2.32 -67.72
C PRO A 3 48.25 -3.08 -66.42
N ASN A 4 49.00 -2.74 -65.37
CA ASN A 4 48.89 -3.33 -64.04
C ASN A 4 47.63 -2.81 -63.31
N VAL A 5 46.73 -3.72 -62.93
CA VAL A 5 45.51 -3.38 -62.19
C VAL A 5 45.83 -3.36 -60.70
N THR A 6 45.90 -2.16 -60.12
CA THR A 6 46.07 -1.97 -58.69
C THR A 6 44.82 -2.47 -57.95
N LYS A 7 44.96 -3.54 -57.17
CA LYS A 7 43.88 -4.03 -56.29
C LYS A 7 43.64 -3.00 -55.18
N THR A 8 42.44 -2.42 -55.16
CA THR A 8 41.97 -1.57 -54.07
C THR A 8 41.97 -2.38 -52.76
N PRO A 9 42.45 -1.82 -51.64
CA PRO A 9 42.43 -2.53 -50.36
C PRO A 9 40.98 -2.72 -49.91
N HIS A 10 40.55 -3.98 -49.79
CA HIS A 10 39.31 -4.33 -49.14
C HIS A 10 39.44 -4.04 -47.64
N ILE A 11 38.83 -2.96 -47.18
CA ILE A 11 38.57 -2.74 -45.75
C ILE A 11 37.53 -3.80 -45.34
N PRO A 12 37.83 -4.72 -44.41
CA PRO A 12 36.82 -5.65 -43.93
C PRO A 12 35.75 -4.84 -43.21
N GLN A 13 34.53 -4.78 -43.77
CA GLN A 13 33.37 -4.36 -43.01
C GLN A 13 33.06 -5.47 -42.00
N GLU A 14 33.60 -5.35 -40.81
CA GLU A 14 33.24 -6.19 -39.67
C GLU A 14 31.80 -5.83 -39.25
N SER A 15 30.83 -6.59 -39.75
CA SER A 15 29.46 -6.49 -39.26
C SER A 15 29.44 -7.02 -37.83
N THR A 16 29.47 -6.14 -36.84
CA THR A 16 29.28 -6.51 -35.44
C THR A 16 27.83 -6.95 -35.28
N ARG A 17 27.58 -8.26 -35.45
CA ARG A 17 26.28 -8.85 -35.12
C ARG A 17 26.20 -8.94 -33.61
N LEU A 18 25.59 -7.93 -32.99
CA LEU A 18 25.27 -7.96 -31.56
C LEU A 18 24.46 -9.23 -31.28
N GLY A 19 25.06 -10.17 -30.54
CA GLY A 19 24.38 -11.37 -30.12
C GLY A 19 23.37 -11.06 -29.01
N LEU A 20 22.36 -11.92 -28.85
CA LEU A 20 21.43 -11.83 -27.72
C LEU A 20 22.17 -11.77 -26.37
N LEU A 21 23.26 -12.53 -26.25
CA LEU A 21 24.10 -12.55 -25.05
C LEU A 21 24.80 -11.20 -24.81
N ASP A 22 25.21 -10.49 -25.86
CA ASP A 22 25.83 -9.16 -25.72
C ASP A 22 24.78 -8.12 -25.30
N VAL A 23 23.57 -8.20 -25.86
CA VAL A 23 22.44 -7.36 -25.44
C VAL A 23 22.11 -7.59 -23.97
N VAL A 24 22.02 -8.86 -23.52
CA VAL A 24 21.75 -9.19 -22.11
C VAL A 24 22.85 -8.65 -21.19
N ARG A 25 24.13 -8.78 -21.57
CA ARG A 25 25.25 -8.25 -20.79
C ARG A 25 25.25 -6.72 -20.71
N ILE A 26 24.99 -6.04 -21.83
CA ILE A 26 24.93 -4.58 -21.88
C ILE A 26 23.75 -4.07 -21.04
N VAL A 27 22.56 -4.63 -21.22
CA VAL A 27 21.38 -4.25 -20.43
C VAL A 27 21.59 -4.55 -18.95
N GLY A 28 22.12 -5.74 -18.61
CA GLY A 28 22.46 -6.09 -17.23
C GLY A 28 23.48 -5.13 -16.62
N GLY A 29 24.53 -4.76 -17.35
CA GLY A 29 25.53 -3.77 -16.92
C GLY A 29 24.92 -2.39 -16.70
N LEU A 30 24.03 -1.93 -17.59
CA LEU A 30 23.31 -0.67 -17.44
C LEU A 30 22.37 -0.68 -16.23
N LEU A 31 21.68 -1.79 -15.96
CA LEU A 31 20.82 -1.93 -14.78
C LEU A 31 21.65 -1.93 -13.49
N LEU A 32 22.79 -2.62 -13.47
CA LEU A 32 23.71 -2.61 -12.32
C LEU A 32 24.29 -1.22 -12.08
N ALA A 33 24.72 -0.52 -13.14
CA ALA A 33 25.18 0.85 -13.05
C ALA A 33 24.06 1.78 -12.54
N ASN A 34 22.84 1.63 -13.05
CA ASN A 34 21.67 2.39 -12.58
C ASN A 34 21.40 2.16 -11.08
N ALA A 35 21.45 0.91 -10.62
CA ALA A 35 21.29 0.57 -9.21
C ALA A 35 22.46 1.12 -8.36
N PHE A 36 23.69 1.08 -8.86
CA PHE A 36 24.86 1.66 -8.19
C PHE A 36 24.74 3.19 -8.05
N PHE A 37 24.36 3.89 -9.13
CA PHE A 37 24.13 5.33 -9.07
C PHE A 37 22.98 5.69 -8.15
N SER A 38 21.89 4.94 -8.21
CA SER A 38 20.79 5.08 -7.26
C SER A 38 21.27 4.93 -5.82
N TRP A 39 22.06 3.89 -5.52
CA TRP A 39 22.59 3.67 -4.17
C TRP A 39 23.55 4.79 -3.75
N TRP A 40 24.42 5.26 -4.64
CA TRP A 40 25.35 6.36 -4.36
C TRP A 40 24.65 7.66 -3.97
N PHE A 41 23.50 7.97 -4.60
CA PHE A 41 22.77 9.22 -4.32
C PHE A 41 21.66 9.08 -3.27
N THR A 42 20.92 7.97 -3.27
CA THR A 42 19.71 7.80 -2.45
C THR A 42 19.88 6.77 -1.34
N SER A 43 21.04 6.12 -1.23
CA SER A 43 21.27 4.97 -0.33
C SER A 43 20.27 3.81 -0.54
N THR A 44 19.55 3.79 -1.66
CA THR A 44 18.61 2.73 -2.05
C THR A 44 18.87 2.32 -3.50
N PRO A 45 18.59 1.07 -3.89
CA PRO A 45 18.74 0.63 -5.27
C PRO A 45 17.57 1.05 -6.18
N THR A 46 16.52 1.70 -5.64
CA THR A 46 15.25 2.00 -6.33
C THR A 46 14.95 3.50 -6.42
N TRP A 47 15.97 4.34 -6.47
CA TRP A 47 15.89 5.80 -6.56
C TRP A 47 15.04 6.45 -5.46
N GLY A 48 15.12 5.92 -4.24
CA GLY A 48 14.32 6.39 -3.11
C GLY A 48 12.83 6.05 -3.22
N TYR A 49 12.45 5.12 -4.09
CA TYR A 49 11.06 4.67 -4.18
C TYR A 49 10.62 3.93 -2.90
N GLU A 50 9.82 4.62 -2.09
CA GLU A 50 9.13 4.06 -0.93
C GLU A 50 7.68 3.73 -1.29
N GLY A 51 7.46 2.55 -1.88
CA GLY A 51 6.12 2.04 -2.17
C GLY A 51 5.97 0.59 -1.74
N ARG A 52 4.76 0.04 -1.87
CA ARG A 52 4.44 -1.32 -1.43
C ARG A 52 5.26 -2.39 -2.14
N LEU A 53 5.72 -2.12 -3.37
CA LEU A 53 6.56 -3.07 -4.13
C LEU A 53 7.96 -3.25 -3.56
N THR A 54 8.46 -2.29 -2.76
CA THR A 54 9.75 -2.42 -2.06
C THR A 54 9.59 -3.01 -0.66
N ASP A 55 8.36 -3.24 -0.20
CA ASP A 55 8.09 -3.87 1.09
C ASP A 55 8.12 -5.41 0.95
N PRO A 56 9.03 -6.11 1.65
CA PRO A 56 9.10 -7.57 1.56
C PRO A 56 7.82 -8.26 2.02
N ARG A 57 7.03 -7.64 2.92
CA ARG A 57 5.77 -8.22 3.42
C ARG A 57 4.69 -8.21 2.35
N TYR A 58 4.66 -7.16 1.52
CA TYR A 58 3.75 -7.09 0.40
C TYR A 58 4.07 -8.16 -0.64
N LEU A 59 5.36 -8.32 -1.00
CA LEU A 59 5.78 -9.37 -1.92
C LEU A 59 5.48 -10.78 -1.37
N GLN A 60 5.75 -11.01 -0.08
CA GLN A 60 5.41 -12.25 0.59
C GLN A 60 3.90 -12.52 0.55
N PHE A 61 3.07 -11.51 0.81
CA PHE A 61 1.61 -11.61 0.72
C PHE A 61 1.13 -11.88 -0.70
N GLN A 62 1.75 -11.27 -1.72
CA GLN A 62 1.37 -11.47 -3.13
C GLN A 62 1.72 -12.87 -3.65
N ILE A 63 2.84 -13.44 -3.19
CA ILE A 63 3.32 -14.74 -3.68
C ILE A 63 2.72 -15.90 -2.89
N PHE A 64 2.61 -15.75 -1.56
CA PHE A 64 2.24 -16.83 -0.64
C PHE A 64 1.03 -16.51 0.24
N GLY A 65 0.57 -15.26 0.24
CA GLY A 65 -0.53 -14.84 1.09
C GLY A 65 -1.88 -15.31 0.56
N SER A 66 -2.82 -15.44 1.50
CA SER A 66 -4.24 -15.62 1.22
C SER A 66 -5.01 -14.43 1.79
N TYR A 67 -6.13 -14.08 1.16
CA TYR A 67 -7.04 -13.09 1.73
C TYR A 67 -7.59 -13.58 3.07
N LEU A 68 -7.51 -12.72 4.08
CA LEU A 68 -8.00 -12.99 5.41
C LEU A 68 -9.52 -12.78 5.48
N ASN A 69 -10.20 -13.54 6.32
CA ASN A 69 -11.59 -13.29 6.65
C ASN A 69 -11.74 -13.41 8.16
N LEU A 70 -11.61 -12.27 8.86
CA LEU A 70 -11.48 -12.22 10.32
C LEU A 70 -12.81 -11.79 10.95
N THR A 71 -13.10 -12.30 12.14
CA THR A 71 -14.09 -11.72 13.05
C THR A 71 -13.55 -10.46 13.71
N MET A 72 -14.42 -9.66 14.34
CA MET A 72 -14.00 -8.47 15.10
C MET A 72 -13.06 -8.84 16.26
N ASP A 73 -13.31 -9.97 16.92
CA ASP A 73 -12.47 -10.45 18.01
C ASP A 73 -11.09 -10.89 17.51
N GLU A 74 -11.02 -11.61 16.39
CA GLU A 74 -9.75 -11.99 15.76
C GLU A 74 -8.97 -10.76 15.29
N LEU A 75 -9.66 -9.78 14.74
CA LEU A 75 -9.06 -8.52 14.29
C LEU A 75 -8.41 -7.76 15.46
N SER A 76 -8.98 -7.82 16.66
CA SER A 76 -8.46 -7.12 17.84
C SER A 76 -7.03 -7.51 18.23
N TYR A 77 -6.56 -8.71 17.85
CA TYR A 77 -5.19 -9.17 18.09
C TYR A 77 -4.15 -8.49 17.19
N PHE A 78 -4.57 -7.72 16.18
CA PHE A 78 -3.73 -7.01 15.22
C PHE A 78 -3.71 -5.50 15.48
N ASP A 79 -3.72 -5.10 16.75
CA ASP A 79 -3.68 -3.71 17.23
C ASP A 79 -2.26 -3.10 17.27
N GLY A 80 -1.23 -3.93 17.03
CA GLY A 80 0.16 -3.54 17.10
C GLY A 80 0.75 -3.49 18.50
N SER A 81 0.05 -3.95 19.54
CA SER A 81 0.64 -4.20 20.86
C SER A 81 1.81 -5.17 20.77
N ASP A 82 1.66 -6.22 19.97
CA ASP A 82 2.71 -7.17 19.63
C ASP A 82 3.56 -6.63 18.44
N PRO A 83 4.88 -6.44 18.63
CA PRO A 83 5.76 -5.99 17.55
C PRO A 83 5.96 -7.05 16.45
N THR A 84 5.70 -8.33 16.75
CA THR A 84 5.87 -9.44 15.80
C THR A 84 4.68 -9.61 14.87
N LYS A 85 3.51 -9.09 15.25
CA LYS A 85 2.28 -9.16 14.46
C LYS A 85 2.12 -7.96 13.54
N PRO A 86 1.40 -8.13 12.40
CA PRO A 86 1.00 -7.00 11.59
C PRO A 86 -0.05 -6.14 12.30
N ILE A 87 -0.26 -4.93 11.79
CA ILE A 87 -1.29 -4.00 12.24
C ILE A 87 -2.32 -3.89 11.13
N TYR A 88 -3.57 -4.17 11.47
CA TYR A 88 -4.66 -4.09 10.52
C TYR A 88 -5.69 -3.03 10.92
N VAL A 89 -6.31 -2.41 9.91
CA VAL A 89 -7.41 -1.47 10.09
C VAL A 89 -8.57 -1.92 9.20
N GLY A 90 -9.74 -2.04 9.82
CA GLY A 90 -10.99 -2.35 9.15
C GLY A 90 -11.75 -1.08 8.78
N ILE A 91 -12.31 -1.05 7.57
CA ILE A 91 -13.19 0.01 7.08
C ILE A 91 -14.36 -0.62 6.36
N ASN A 92 -15.50 -0.72 7.05
CA ASN A 92 -16.76 -1.22 6.51
C ASN A 92 -16.59 -2.59 5.83
N GLY A 93 -16.02 -3.54 6.57
CA GLY A 93 -15.82 -4.93 6.15
C GLY A 93 -14.58 -5.15 5.27
N LYS A 94 -13.82 -4.11 4.91
CA LYS A 94 -12.53 -4.24 4.20
C LYS A 94 -11.37 -4.08 5.15
N LEU A 95 -10.36 -4.94 5.01
CA LEU A 95 -9.18 -4.97 5.86
C LEU A 95 -7.93 -4.52 5.12
N TYR A 96 -7.16 -3.63 5.74
CA TYR A 96 -5.93 -3.07 5.18
C TYR A 96 -4.73 -3.27 6.10
N ASP A 97 -3.59 -3.62 5.51
CA ASP A 97 -2.30 -3.67 6.20
C ASP A 97 -1.70 -2.26 6.31
N VAL A 98 -1.54 -1.80 7.54
CA VAL A 98 -0.95 -0.51 7.89
C VAL A 98 0.33 -0.67 8.71
N THR A 99 0.90 -1.87 8.76
CA THR A 99 2.05 -2.23 9.61
C THR A 99 3.27 -1.37 9.33
N VAL A 100 3.45 -0.89 8.08
CA VAL A 100 4.51 0.07 7.72
C VAL A 100 4.43 1.38 8.52
N SER A 101 3.23 1.77 8.94
CA SER A 101 2.94 3.00 9.67
C SER A 101 2.71 2.72 11.16
N ARG A 102 3.51 1.82 11.74
CA ARG A 102 3.45 1.46 13.16
C ARG A 102 3.65 2.65 14.11
N SER A 103 4.36 3.71 13.70
CA SER A 103 4.44 4.95 14.49
C SER A 103 3.11 5.71 14.61
N VAL A 104 2.18 5.48 13.68
CA VAL A 104 0.89 6.17 13.58
C VAL A 104 -0.23 5.30 14.16
N TYR A 105 -0.26 4.02 13.84
CA TYR A 105 -1.30 3.07 14.27
C TYR A 105 -0.88 2.18 15.44
N GLY A 106 0.41 2.00 15.69
CA GLY A 106 0.88 1.19 16.81
C GLY A 106 0.69 1.90 18.15
N PRO A 107 1.09 1.25 19.26
CA PRO A 107 0.94 1.78 20.60
C PRO A 107 1.52 3.19 20.73
N ARG A 108 0.74 4.12 21.30
CA ARG A 108 1.05 5.56 21.44
C ARG A 108 0.99 6.39 20.15
N GLY A 109 0.62 5.79 19.03
CA GLY A 109 0.34 6.51 17.79
C GLY A 109 -0.97 7.30 17.86
N SER A 110 -1.07 8.37 17.05
CA SER A 110 -2.26 9.23 17.01
C SER A 110 -3.51 8.54 16.46
N TYR A 111 -3.35 7.47 15.69
CA TYR A 111 -4.42 6.64 15.14
C TYR A 111 -4.44 5.23 15.75
N SER A 112 -3.82 5.05 16.93
CA SER A 112 -3.80 3.75 17.63
C SER A 112 -5.17 3.20 17.97
N ALA A 113 -6.18 4.06 18.11
CA ALA A 113 -7.57 3.67 18.36
C ALA A 113 -8.19 2.84 17.21
N PHE A 114 -7.68 2.97 15.98
CA PHE A 114 -8.15 2.27 14.79
C PHE A 114 -7.53 0.89 14.59
N ALA A 115 -6.37 0.66 15.20
CA ALA A 115 -5.63 -0.58 15.02
C ALA A 115 -6.42 -1.74 15.62
N GLY A 116 -6.54 -2.83 14.85
CA GLY A 116 -7.29 -4.01 15.25
C GLY A 116 -8.81 -3.79 15.36
N LYS A 117 -9.37 -2.82 14.63
CA LYS A 117 -10.82 -2.55 14.65
C LYS A 117 -11.37 -2.21 13.28
N ASP A 118 -12.65 -2.51 13.06
CA ASP A 118 -13.44 -1.87 12.01
C ASP A 118 -14.12 -0.61 12.57
N ALA A 119 -13.68 0.55 12.10
CA ALA A 119 -14.12 1.85 12.61
C ALA A 119 -14.82 2.68 11.53
N ALA A 120 -15.59 2.03 10.64
CA ALA A 120 -16.32 2.67 9.55
C ALA A 120 -17.11 3.92 10.00
N ARG A 121 -17.76 3.84 11.17
CA ARG A 121 -18.53 4.94 11.73
C ARG A 121 -17.65 6.15 12.04
N ALA A 122 -16.54 5.96 12.76
CA ALA A 122 -15.59 7.02 13.08
C ALA A 122 -15.07 7.72 11.81
N PHE A 123 -14.83 6.97 10.73
CA PHE A 123 -14.38 7.51 9.44
C PHE A 123 -15.38 8.46 8.78
N SER A 124 -16.69 8.19 8.94
CA SER A 124 -17.75 9.09 8.47
C SER A 124 -18.03 10.23 9.47
N SER A 125 -18.13 9.92 10.76
CA SER A 125 -18.50 10.90 11.79
C SER A 125 -17.38 11.91 12.09
N GLY A 126 -16.14 11.58 11.71
CA GLY A 126 -14.95 12.38 12.03
C GLY A 126 -14.52 12.26 13.49
N CYS A 127 -15.08 11.31 14.22
CA CYS A 127 -15.02 11.26 15.68
C CYS A 127 -14.06 10.19 16.18
N PHE A 128 -12.76 10.46 16.06
CA PHE A 128 -11.73 9.43 16.25
C PHE A 128 -11.38 9.13 17.73
N ARG A 129 -11.81 10.00 18.66
CA ARG A 129 -11.47 9.92 20.09
C ARG A 129 -12.54 9.23 20.94
N LYS A 130 -13.77 9.13 20.43
CA LYS A 130 -14.90 8.53 21.16
C LYS A 130 -14.90 7.03 20.89
N LYS A 131 -14.82 6.22 21.95
CA LYS A 131 -14.73 4.75 21.80
C LYS A 131 -15.97 4.15 21.13
N ASP A 132 -17.15 4.68 21.42
CA ASP A 132 -18.42 4.21 20.86
C ASP A 132 -18.52 4.44 19.34
N GLU A 133 -17.68 5.31 18.79
CA GLU A 133 -17.63 5.60 17.35
C GLU A 133 -16.68 4.65 16.60
N LEU A 134 -15.83 3.90 17.30
CA LEU A 134 -14.89 2.93 16.72
C LEU A 134 -15.60 1.60 16.42
N THR A 135 -16.65 1.68 15.60
CA THR A 135 -17.53 0.57 15.23
C THR A 135 -17.88 0.62 13.74
N TYR A 136 -18.41 -0.48 13.22
CA TYR A 136 -19.01 -0.57 11.90
C TYR A 136 -20.48 -0.13 11.87
N ASP A 137 -21.08 0.16 13.03
CA ASP A 137 -22.49 0.57 13.15
C ASP A 137 -22.73 1.99 12.59
N LEU A 138 -23.37 2.08 11.43
CA LEU A 138 -23.72 3.35 10.78
C LEU A 138 -25.11 3.88 11.19
N ARG A 139 -25.87 3.18 12.05
CA ARG A 139 -27.21 3.61 12.45
C ARG A 139 -27.16 4.98 13.13
N GLY A 140 -28.11 5.84 12.79
CA GLY A 140 -28.21 7.21 13.31
C GLY A 140 -27.35 8.24 12.55
N LEU A 141 -26.47 7.82 11.63
CA LEU A 141 -25.84 8.71 10.65
C LEU A 141 -26.73 8.86 9.42
N ASP A 142 -26.48 9.90 8.62
CA ASP A 142 -27.01 9.96 7.26
C ASP A 142 -26.28 8.90 6.41
N LEU A 143 -27.03 7.92 5.90
CA LEU A 143 -26.44 6.72 5.31
C LEU A 143 -25.73 7.04 3.99
N ASP A 144 -26.30 7.92 3.17
CA ASP A 144 -25.71 8.29 1.88
C ASP A 144 -24.40 9.06 2.07
N GLU A 145 -24.39 10.07 2.95
CA GLU A 145 -23.17 10.79 3.35
C GLU A 145 -22.12 9.83 3.94
N ALA A 146 -22.54 8.93 4.84
CA ALA A 146 -21.63 7.99 5.48
C ALA A 146 -20.98 7.03 4.48
N LEU A 147 -21.76 6.49 3.53
CA LEU A 147 -21.24 5.60 2.50
C LEU A 147 -20.32 6.32 1.51
N GLU A 148 -20.57 7.59 1.19
CA GLU A 148 -19.65 8.40 0.38
C GLU A 148 -18.30 8.60 1.09
N ASP A 149 -18.34 9.02 2.36
CA ASP A 149 -17.13 9.24 3.18
C ASP A 149 -16.32 7.92 3.33
N ILE A 150 -17.01 6.82 3.63
CA ILE A 150 -16.40 5.49 3.75
C ILE A 150 -15.75 5.05 2.45
N ARG A 151 -16.38 5.28 1.30
CA ARG A 151 -15.79 4.97 -0.02
C ARG A 151 -14.51 5.78 -0.23
N GLY A 152 -14.52 7.08 0.08
CA GLY A 152 -13.33 7.92 0.01
C GLY A 152 -12.17 7.40 0.86
N TRP A 153 -12.44 6.94 2.08
CA TRP A 153 -11.43 6.30 2.93
C TRP A 153 -10.96 4.97 2.34
N GLN A 154 -11.86 4.09 1.93
CA GLN A 154 -11.50 2.81 1.31
C GLN A 154 -10.60 3.00 0.07
N ASP A 155 -10.90 4.00 -0.77
CA ASP A 155 -10.10 4.35 -1.93
C ASP A 155 -8.73 4.89 -1.53
N PHE A 156 -8.66 5.73 -0.50
CA PHE A 156 -7.38 6.21 0.04
C PHE A 156 -6.50 5.04 0.48
N TYR A 157 -7.01 4.10 1.30
CA TYR A 157 -6.21 2.98 1.78
C TYR A 157 -5.84 1.99 0.67
N ALA A 158 -6.76 1.70 -0.26
CA ALA A 158 -6.49 0.79 -1.38
C ALA A 158 -5.42 1.33 -2.35
N ASN A 159 -5.43 2.64 -2.58
CA ASN A 159 -4.50 3.32 -3.50
C ASN A 159 -3.28 3.92 -2.79
N HIS A 160 -3.18 3.78 -1.47
CA HIS A 160 -2.05 4.29 -0.73
C HIS A 160 -0.75 3.61 -1.19
N ARG A 161 0.33 4.39 -1.31
CA ARG A 161 1.61 3.89 -1.82
C ARG A 161 2.18 2.75 -0.97
N ARG A 162 1.90 2.73 0.33
CA ARG A 162 2.50 1.80 1.30
C ARG A 162 1.50 0.90 2.03
N TYR A 163 0.20 1.04 1.77
CA TYR A 163 -0.82 0.14 2.35
C TYR A 163 -1.36 -0.77 1.26
N TRP A 164 -1.99 -1.86 1.66
CA TRP A 164 -2.64 -2.78 0.74
C TRP A 164 -3.79 -3.50 1.41
N PHE A 165 -4.73 -3.96 0.59
CA PHE A 165 -5.85 -4.77 1.01
C PHE A 165 -5.38 -6.18 1.36
N VAL A 166 -5.83 -6.70 2.51
CA VAL A 166 -5.47 -8.04 3.00
C VAL A 166 -6.65 -8.96 3.20
N GLY A 167 -7.89 -8.46 3.17
CA GLY A 167 -9.06 -9.32 3.36
C GLY A 167 -10.29 -8.59 3.87
N HIS A 168 -11.16 -9.34 4.52
CA HIS A 168 -12.45 -8.89 5.01
C HIS A 168 -12.62 -9.06 6.52
N VAL A 169 -13.52 -8.27 7.07
CA VAL A 169 -13.97 -8.37 8.45
C VAL A 169 -15.43 -8.79 8.45
N GLN A 170 -15.76 -9.82 9.21
CA GLN A 170 -17.13 -10.29 9.41
C GLN A 170 -17.81 -9.40 10.45
N HIS A 171 -18.98 -8.89 10.09
CA HIS A 171 -19.81 -8.08 10.99
C HIS A 171 -20.88 -8.95 11.61
N ASP A 172 -20.86 -9.02 12.94
CA ASP A 172 -21.95 -9.64 13.67
C ASP A 172 -23.23 -8.79 13.55
N PRO A 173 -24.42 -9.39 13.76
CA PRO A 173 -25.65 -8.62 13.83
C PRO A 173 -25.55 -7.53 14.90
N LEU A 174 -25.95 -6.31 14.55
CA LEU A 174 -25.94 -5.18 15.47
C LEU A 174 -26.98 -5.41 16.59
N VAL A 175 -26.54 -5.38 17.84
CA VAL A 175 -27.39 -5.55 19.04
C VAL A 175 -27.40 -4.26 19.85
N GLY A 176 -28.58 -3.88 20.35
CA GLY A 176 -28.75 -2.72 21.22
C GLY A 176 -28.95 -1.39 20.47
N ASP A 177 -28.93 -0.32 21.25
CA ASP A 177 -29.17 1.04 20.76
C ASP A 177 -28.01 1.56 19.91
N PRO A 178 -28.29 2.40 18.90
CA PRO A 178 -27.25 2.98 18.07
C PRO A 178 -26.32 3.90 18.89
N PRO A 179 -25.03 4.00 18.54
CA PRO A 179 -24.12 4.90 19.21
C PRO A 179 -24.61 6.35 19.16
N THR A 180 -24.42 7.07 20.28
CA THR A 180 -24.80 8.50 20.36
C THR A 180 -23.97 9.34 19.40
N LEU A 181 -24.62 10.23 18.67
CA LEU A 181 -23.95 11.10 17.70
C LEU A 181 -22.89 11.99 18.36
N CYS A 182 -21.84 12.27 17.60
CA CYS A 182 -20.82 13.22 18.00
C CYS A 182 -21.26 14.66 17.75
N GLU A 183 -21.04 15.53 18.74
CA GLU A 183 -21.34 16.96 18.65
C GLU A 183 -20.39 17.71 17.70
N THR A 184 -19.17 17.21 17.52
CA THR A 184 -18.13 17.81 16.66
C THR A 184 -17.83 16.92 15.45
N LYS A 185 -18.40 17.26 14.30
CA LYS A 185 -18.05 16.66 13.00
C LYS A 185 -16.80 17.35 12.44
N VAL A 186 -15.61 16.89 12.77
CA VAL A 186 -14.40 17.33 12.06
C VAL A 186 -14.25 16.46 10.82
N LYS A 187 -14.76 16.96 9.68
CA LYS A 187 -14.58 16.29 8.40
C LYS A 187 -13.19 16.58 7.84
N TYR A 188 -12.47 15.53 7.46
CA TYR A 188 -11.21 15.66 6.76
C TYR A 188 -11.49 15.73 5.25
N PRO A 189 -11.12 16.81 4.56
CA PRO A 189 -11.37 16.92 3.14
C PRO A 189 -10.51 15.91 2.38
N PHE A 190 -11.15 15.01 1.65
CA PHE A 190 -10.47 14.25 0.61
C PHE A 190 -10.14 15.22 -0.52
N LYS A 191 -8.85 15.46 -0.77
CA LYS A 191 -8.45 16.08 -2.03
C LYS A 191 -8.77 15.07 -3.14
N LYS A 192 -9.92 15.25 -3.82
CA LYS A 192 -10.13 14.64 -5.13
C LYS A 192 -8.93 15.07 -5.97
N GLY A 193 -8.14 14.09 -6.42
CA GLY A 193 -6.94 14.34 -7.22
C GLY A 193 -7.27 15.28 -8.37
N GLY A 194 -6.40 16.26 -8.62
CA GLY A 194 -6.48 17.14 -9.78
C GLY A 194 -6.14 16.44 -11.08
#